data_AF-W2T1A5-F1
#
_entry.id   AF-W2T1A5-F1
#
_cell.length_a   1.000
_cell.length_b   1.000
_cell.length_c   1.000
_cell.angle_alpha   90.00
_cell.angle_beta   90.00
_cell.angle_gamma   90.00
#
_symmetry.space_group_name_H-M   'P 1'
#
loop_
_entity.id
_entity.type
_entity.pdbx_description
1 polymer ?
#
loop_
_entity_poly.entity_id
_entity_poly.type
_entity_poly.pdbx_seq_one_letter_code
_entity_poly.pdbx_strand_id
1 'polypeptide(L)'
;MADEDEGMEAFDFDERDLEFALNPGRRHYQTKNQATYGGILEYFSKWRPLDPDHLIYGVDLMKEWRDILFDGANTSMFTDRLTAYDRLLWEGWLPSLRRASLDWDPRDHMEPMLRIIEMWLPVLPEWMKENILEQVIIPRIDDRVSSWDPLTDSVPIHSWLVPWLAVLGDRLQPVLAPIRQKLAKALRLWNPTDHSAMAILKPWCGVWTPATMSAFLAQNVVPKLEKCLDTMNLNPRENKKYEEWYSCMSWIGMVSPDTMASIVTKYFFPRWYAALCQWLDSPRAILNEVKLWYREWDQRIPPQIRDFPTIKENLRRGMVALMESSQGLRVSSGPPPPPLVQAVPPPPPPAAIRPNMGVPISAQLSLKEVLERMAAQHDLTHIPQRDRLKEGRQVYWFGTQSIYLDRNIVYVLDTQTFTWRPVGMEELLQLAGVN
;
A
#
# COMPACT_ATOMS: atom_id res chain seq x y z
N MET A 1 58.61 74.16 4.10
CA MET A 1 58.17 74.07 5.50
C MET A 1 56.69 73.82 5.45
N ALA A 2 56.32 72.59 5.78
CA ALA A 2 54.96 72.08 5.89
C ALA A 2 54.81 71.64 7.34
N ASP A 3 53.71 72.02 7.97
CA ASP A 3 53.17 71.44 9.21
C ASP A 3 51.66 71.36 8.91
N GLU A 4 51.16 70.23 8.42
CA GLU A 4 50.69 69.04 9.16
C GLU A 4 49.45 69.33 10.01
N ASP A 5 48.30 69.17 9.35
CA ASP A 5 46.97 69.04 9.93
C ASP A 5 46.83 67.59 10.40
N GLU A 6 47.05 67.33 11.70
CA GLU A 6 46.94 66.01 12.32
C GLU A 6 45.48 65.53 12.27
N GLY A 7 45.22 64.58 11.36
CA GLY A 7 43.94 63.89 11.27
C GLY A 7 43.63 63.13 12.56
N MET A 8 42.58 63.53 13.25
CA MET A 8 41.98 62.72 14.32
C MET A 8 41.33 61.46 13.72
N GLU A 9 41.98 60.32 13.86
CA GLU A 9 41.37 59.01 13.62
C GLU A 9 40.46 58.62 14.79
N ALA A 10 39.19 58.34 14.52
CA ALA A 10 38.26 57.79 15.50
C ALA A 10 38.46 56.27 15.58
N PHE A 11 38.75 55.77 16.79
CA PHE A 11 38.82 54.35 17.08
C PHE A 11 37.60 53.95 17.92
N ASP A 12 36.78 53.03 17.40
CA ASP A 12 35.75 52.36 18.20
C ASP A 12 36.43 51.30 19.06
N PHE A 13 36.46 51.54 20.37
CA PHE A 13 36.88 50.55 21.36
C PHE A 13 35.77 49.51 21.52
N ASP A 14 36.03 48.26 21.14
CA ASP A 14 35.10 47.17 21.39
C ASP A 14 35.39 46.45 22.72
N GLU A 15 34.45 45.62 23.17
CA GLU A 15 34.56 44.90 24.45
C GLU A 15 35.77 43.95 24.49
N ARG A 16 36.30 43.53 23.33
CA ARG A 16 37.52 42.71 23.22
C ARG A 16 38.76 43.57 23.41
N ASP A 17 38.79 44.81 22.95
CA ASP A 17 39.91 45.73 23.19
C ASP A 17 40.08 46.02 24.70
N LEU A 18 38.96 46.17 25.41
CA LEU A 18 38.94 46.28 26.87
C LEU A 18 39.41 44.99 27.55
N GLU A 19 39.02 43.83 27.04
CA GLU A 19 39.47 42.53 27.58
C GLU A 19 40.97 42.28 27.36
N PHE A 20 41.51 42.68 26.20
CA PHE A 20 42.94 42.63 25.88
C PHE A 20 43.78 43.56 26.75
N ALA A 21 43.30 44.79 26.98
CA ALA A 21 43.96 45.75 27.86
C ALA A 21 43.98 45.30 29.33
N LEU A 22 42.91 44.64 29.78
CA LEU A 22 42.77 44.14 31.15
C LEU A 22 43.50 42.82 31.41
N ASN A 23 43.85 42.05 30.36
CA ASN A 23 44.59 40.79 30.48
C ASN A 23 45.71 40.65 29.43
N PRO A 24 46.76 41.49 29.48
CA PRO A 24 47.83 41.56 28.45
C PRO A 24 48.77 40.33 28.39
N GLY A 25 48.42 39.24 29.08
CA GLY A 25 49.15 37.96 29.08
C GLY A 25 48.26 36.72 28.90
N ARG A 26 46.94 36.85 28.72
CA ARG A 26 46.08 35.70 28.43
C ARG A 26 46.20 35.31 26.96
N ARG A 27 47.06 34.34 26.66
CA ARG A 27 46.98 33.61 25.39
C ARG A 27 45.68 32.81 25.39
N HIS A 28 44.81 33.05 24.41
CA HIS A 28 43.67 32.17 24.16
C HIS A 28 44.21 30.79 23.72
N TYR A 29 44.33 29.88 24.67
CA TYR A 29 44.59 28.48 24.36
C TYR A 29 43.29 27.87 23.84
N GLN A 30 43.09 27.87 22.53
CA GLN A 30 42.17 26.90 21.93
C GLN A 30 42.84 25.53 22.02
N THR A 31 42.13 24.57 22.58
CA THR A 31 42.57 23.17 22.46
C THR A 31 42.59 22.78 20.98
N LYS A 32 43.50 21.90 20.54
CA LYS A 32 43.53 21.40 19.15
C LYS A 32 42.14 20.91 18.72
N ASN A 33 41.43 20.28 19.64
CA ASN A 33 40.03 19.90 19.47
C ASN A 33 39.15 21.11 19.15
N GLN A 34 39.12 22.16 19.99
CA GLN A 34 38.34 23.38 19.71
C GLN A 34 38.68 24.05 18.37
N ALA A 35 39.95 24.08 17.98
CA ALA A 35 40.37 24.63 16.69
C ALA A 35 39.86 23.77 15.50
N THR A 36 40.00 22.45 15.58
CA THR A 36 39.54 21.52 14.54
C THR A 36 38.03 21.48 14.43
N TYR A 37 37.29 21.37 15.55
CA TYR A 37 35.82 21.39 15.56
C TYR A 37 35.30 22.75 15.07
N GLY A 38 35.90 23.86 15.51
CA GLY A 38 35.54 25.21 15.07
C GLY A 38 35.70 25.42 13.56
N GLY A 39 36.80 24.92 12.96
CA GLY A 39 37.03 25.02 11.52
C GLY A 39 35.99 24.25 10.69
N ILE A 40 35.58 23.06 11.14
CA ILE A 40 34.58 22.25 10.44
C ILE A 40 33.16 22.84 10.60
N LEU A 41 32.85 23.42 11.76
CA LEU A 41 31.62 24.20 11.96
C LEU A 41 31.54 25.37 10.97
N GLU A 42 32.61 26.16 10.86
CA GLU A 42 32.65 27.29 9.92
C GLU A 42 32.56 26.83 8.46
N TYR A 43 33.25 25.74 8.12
CA TYR A 43 33.21 25.17 6.77
C TYR A 43 31.77 24.77 6.38
N PHE A 44 31.09 23.94 7.19
CA PHE A 44 29.72 23.54 6.90
C PHE A 44 28.68 24.64 7.07
N SER A 45 29.00 25.77 7.71
CA SER A 45 28.12 26.95 7.73
C SER A 45 27.93 27.59 6.36
N LYS A 46 28.90 27.41 5.45
CA LYS A 46 28.88 27.90 4.06
C LYS A 46 28.20 26.90 3.11
N TRP A 47 27.99 25.67 3.57
CA TRP A 47 27.34 24.63 2.77
C TRP A 47 25.86 24.95 2.55
N ARG A 48 25.42 24.81 1.30
CA ARG A 48 24.02 24.95 0.88
C ARG A 48 23.58 23.63 0.28
N PRO A 49 22.99 22.71 1.06
CA PRO A 49 22.75 21.34 0.60
C PRO A 49 21.99 21.30 -0.72
N LEU A 50 20.87 22.02 -0.83
CA LEU A 50 19.96 21.98 -2.00
C LEU A 50 20.45 22.77 -3.22
N ASP A 51 21.64 23.38 -3.14
CA ASP A 51 22.26 24.07 -4.26
C ASP A 51 23.01 23.04 -5.14
N PRO A 52 22.69 22.93 -6.45
CA PRO A 52 23.35 21.97 -7.34
C PRO A 52 24.88 22.08 -7.34
N ASP A 53 25.44 23.28 -7.16
CA ASP A 53 26.88 23.51 -7.14
C ASP A 53 27.55 22.98 -5.87
N HIS A 54 26.76 22.69 -4.83
CA HIS A 54 27.21 22.23 -3.52
C HIS A 54 26.90 20.75 -3.24
N LEU A 55 26.50 19.98 -4.27
CA LEU A 55 26.08 18.58 -4.11
C LEU A 55 27.16 17.68 -3.49
N ILE A 56 28.43 17.88 -3.87
CA ILE A 56 29.59 17.13 -3.36
C ILE A 56 30.36 17.86 -2.27
N TYR A 57 29.88 19.04 -1.85
CA TYR A 57 30.59 19.91 -0.92
C TYR A 57 30.87 19.19 0.40
N GLY A 58 32.15 19.03 0.75
CA GLY A 58 32.58 18.40 2.00
C GLY A 58 32.50 16.87 2.01
N VAL A 59 31.97 16.21 0.97
CA VAL A 59 31.86 14.73 0.92
C VAL A 59 33.25 14.10 0.95
N ASP A 60 34.16 14.52 0.07
CA ASP A 60 35.51 13.95 0.00
C ASP A 60 36.36 14.32 1.21
N LEU A 61 36.22 15.57 1.70
CA LEU A 61 36.81 16.01 2.97
C LEU A 61 36.40 15.06 4.11
N MET A 62 35.11 14.75 4.25
CA MET A 62 34.65 13.86 5.31
C MET A 62 35.06 12.41 5.09
N LYS A 63 35.27 11.93 3.85
CA LYS A 63 35.90 10.62 3.63
C LYS A 63 37.34 10.60 4.16
N GLU A 64 38.13 11.64 3.90
CA GLU A 64 39.49 11.76 4.44
C GLU A 64 39.47 11.80 5.97
N TRP A 65 38.60 12.61 6.57
CA TRP A 65 38.47 12.66 8.03
C TRP A 65 37.98 11.35 8.63
N ARG A 66 37.12 10.62 7.93
CA ARG A 66 36.72 9.28 8.33
C ARG A 66 37.94 8.36 8.35
N ASP A 67 38.73 8.33 7.29
CA ASP A 67 39.89 7.45 7.21
C ASP A 67 40.97 7.78 8.28
N ILE A 68 41.04 9.04 8.72
CA ILE A 68 41.95 9.49 9.79
C ILE A 68 41.40 9.20 11.20
N LEU A 69 40.11 9.42 11.43
CA LEU A 69 39.50 9.43 12.77
C LEU A 69 38.72 8.15 13.10
N PHE A 70 38.48 7.29 12.12
CA PHE A 70 37.78 6.03 12.31
C PHE A 70 38.74 4.94 12.78
N ASP A 71 38.87 4.81 14.10
CA ASP A 71 39.45 3.60 14.70
C ASP A 71 38.41 2.48 14.63
N GLY A 72 38.68 1.40 13.91
CA GLY A 72 37.78 0.25 13.69
C GLY A 72 37.40 -0.55 14.96
N ALA A 73 37.51 0.03 16.15
CA ALA A 73 37.05 -0.54 17.40
C ALA A 73 35.52 -0.37 17.52
N ASN A 74 34.83 -1.50 17.68
CA ASN A 74 33.39 -1.62 17.88
C ASN A 74 32.81 -0.51 18.77
N THR A 75 32.23 0.51 18.13
CA THR A 75 31.46 1.54 18.82
C THR A 75 30.07 0.94 19.08
N SER A 76 29.89 0.46 20.30
CA SER A 76 28.58 0.04 20.81
C SER A 76 27.66 1.26 20.91
N MET A 77 26.40 1.12 20.49
CA MET A 77 25.30 2.09 20.67
C MET A 77 25.12 2.60 22.12
N PHE A 78 25.76 1.97 23.10
CA PHE A 78 25.55 2.17 24.54
C PHE A 78 26.67 2.91 25.28
N THR A 79 27.65 3.50 24.59
CA THR A 79 28.59 4.42 25.25
C THR A 79 28.21 5.86 24.92
N ASP A 80 27.96 6.69 25.94
CA ASP A 80 27.64 8.13 25.91
C ASP A 80 28.68 9.04 25.21
N ARG A 81 29.53 8.49 24.34
CA ARG A 81 30.62 9.21 23.67
C ARG A 81 30.58 8.95 22.18
N LEU A 82 30.04 9.94 21.45
CA LEU A 82 30.27 10.07 20.00
C LEU A 82 31.78 10.02 19.72
N THR A 83 32.17 9.33 18.65
CA THR A 83 33.54 9.37 18.15
C THR A 83 33.89 10.79 17.69
N ALA A 84 35.19 11.08 17.50
CA ALA A 84 35.61 12.37 16.98
C ALA A 84 34.98 12.65 15.59
N TYR A 85 34.92 11.62 14.73
CA TYR A 85 34.27 11.69 13.42
C TYR A 85 32.75 11.96 13.53
N ASP A 86 32.07 11.20 14.39
CA ASP A 86 30.63 11.34 14.62
C ASP A 86 30.28 12.74 15.14
N ARG A 87 31.13 13.30 16.02
CA ARG A 87 30.94 14.66 16.54
C ARG A 87 31.08 15.72 15.45
N LEU A 88 32.03 15.57 14.53
CA LEU A 88 32.18 16.49 13.39
C LEU A 88 30.93 16.52 12.52
N LEU A 89 30.37 15.34 12.24
CA LEU A 89 29.13 15.24 11.48
C LEU A 89 27.93 15.78 12.26
N TRP A 90 27.83 15.48 13.56
CA TRP A 90 26.71 15.88 14.40
C TRP A 90 26.65 17.39 14.65
N GLU A 91 27.81 18.02 14.88
CA GLU A 91 27.88 19.44 15.22
C GLU A 91 28.04 20.33 13.98
N GLY A 92 28.76 19.88 12.95
CA GLY A 92 29.00 20.68 11.73
C GLY A 92 28.03 20.40 10.60
N TRP A 93 27.93 19.15 10.18
CA TRP A 93 27.21 18.77 8.96
C TRP A 93 25.69 18.72 9.16
N LEU A 94 25.23 18.05 10.22
CA LEU A 94 23.81 17.78 10.46
C LEU A 94 22.97 19.05 10.65
N PRO A 95 23.43 20.11 11.35
CA PRO A 95 22.64 21.33 11.50
C PRO A 95 22.36 22.02 10.16
N SER A 96 23.32 22.01 9.23
CA SER A 96 23.14 22.56 7.88
C SER A 96 22.11 21.76 7.08
N LEU A 97 22.14 20.42 7.15
CA LEU A 97 21.12 19.58 6.52
C LEU A 97 19.73 19.78 7.14
N ARG A 98 19.63 19.86 8.48
CA ARG A 98 18.35 20.11 9.18
C ARG A 98 17.75 21.47 8.82
N ARG A 99 18.59 22.49 8.64
CA ARG A 99 18.14 23.81 8.17
C ARG A 99 17.61 23.71 6.75
N ALA A 100 18.35 23.07 5.84
CA ALA A 100 17.89 22.87 4.47
C ALA A 100 16.60 22.05 4.39
N SER A 101 16.43 21.05 5.25
CA SER A 101 15.20 20.23 5.26
C SER A 101 13.98 20.96 5.82
N LEU A 102 14.15 22.03 6.60
CA LEU A 102 13.05 22.89 7.06
C LEU A 102 12.43 23.69 5.90
N ASP A 103 13.26 24.13 4.96
CA ASP A 103 12.83 24.93 3.80
C ASP A 103 12.49 24.05 2.57
N TRP A 104 12.69 22.74 2.69
CA TRP A 104 12.51 21.77 1.62
C TRP A 104 11.05 21.34 1.46
N ASP A 105 10.48 21.52 0.27
CA ASP A 105 9.24 20.84 -0.13
C ASP A 105 9.55 19.57 -0.95
N PRO A 106 9.18 18.37 -0.46
CA PRO A 106 9.36 17.11 -1.18
C PRO A 106 8.67 17.06 -2.55
N ARG A 107 7.59 17.82 -2.76
CA ARG A 107 6.87 17.87 -4.03
C ARG A 107 7.69 18.57 -5.11
N ASP A 108 8.29 19.70 -4.77
CA ASP A 108 8.89 20.62 -5.75
C ASP A 108 10.40 20.37 -5.91
N HIS A 109 11.08 19.98 -4.83
CA HIS A 109 12.53 19.83 -4.78
C HIS A 109 12.96 18.42 -4.34
N MET A 110 12.25 17.38 -4.81
CA MET A 110 12.59 15.98 -4.52
C MET A 110 14.03 15.63 -4.93
N GLU A 111 14.40 15.91 -6.18
CA GLU A 111 15.64 15.42 -6.81
C GLU A 111 16.90 15.94 -6.10
N PRO A 112 17.05 17.24 -5.76
CA PRO A 112 18.22 17.72 -5.04
C PRO A 112 18.40 17.04 -3.67
N MET A 113 17.32 16.94 -2.88
CA MET A 113 17.41 16.30 -1.56
C MET A 113 17.76 14.82 -1.68
N LEU A 114 17.14 14.09 -2.61
CA LEU A 114 17.41 12.67 -2.82
C LEU A 114 18.90 12.44 -3.15
N ARG A 115 19.46 13.23 -4.09
CA ARG A 115 20.88 13.11 -4.48
C ARG A 115 21.84 13.41 -3.34
N ILE A 116 21.58 14.45 -2.53
CA ILE A 116 22.43 14.77 -1.38
C ILE A 116 22.45 13.60 -0.41
N ILE A 117 21.28 13.04 -0.11
CA ILE A 117 21.17 11.89 0.78
C ILE A 117 21.95 10.71 0.20
N GLU A 118 21.78 10.37 -1.08
CA GLU A 118 22.53 9.29 -1.74
C GLU A 118 24.05 9.48 -1.70
N MET A 119 24.54 10.72 -1.85
CA MET A 119 25.98 11.03 -1.77
C MET A 119 26.54 10.92 -0.35
N TRP A 120 25.76 11.31 0.66
CA TRP A 120 26.22 11.29 2.05
C TRP A 120 26.01 9.93 2.72
N LEU A 121 25.00 9.14 2.35
CA LEU A 121 24.73 7.84 2.98
C LEU A 121 25.96 6.92 3.11
N PRO A 122 26.85 6.77 2.10
CA PRO A 122 28.05 5.94 2.24
C PRO A 122 29.12 6.49 3.21
N VAL A 123 29.04 7.78 3.55
CA VAL A 123 30.01 8.50 4.39
C VAL A 123 29.56 8.53 5.86
N LEU A 124 28.26 8.38 6.10
CA LEU A 124 27.65 8.50 7.43
C LEU A 124 27.78 7.22 8.28
N PRO A 125 27.94 7.35 9.61
CA PRO A 125 27.75 6.25 10.55
C PRO A 125 26.32 5.72 10.50
N GLU A 126 26.12 4.43 10.77
CA GLU A 126 24.81 3.77 10.63
C GLU A 126 23.71 4.46 11.43
N TRP A 127 23.95 4.77 12.72
CA TRP A 127 22.99 5.45 13.57
C TRP A 127 22.57 6.82 13.02
N MET A 128 23.48 7.51 12.33
CA MET A 128 23.20 8.83 11.77
C MET A 128 22.36 8.70 10.51
N LYS A 129 22.60 7.68 9.67
CA LYS A 129 21.72 7.34 8.54
C LYS A 129 20.29 7.14 9.03
N GLU A 130 20.11 6.30 10.05
CA GLU A 130 18.81 6.06 10.68
C GLU A 130 18.18 7.38 11.17
N ASN A 131 18.94 8.21 11.88
CA ASN A 131 18.46 9.51 12.36
C ASN A 131 17.98 10.42 11.23
N ILE A 132 18.73 10.54 10.14
CA ILE A 132 18.37 11.43 9.03
C ILE A 132 17.12 10.93 8.32
N LEU A 133 17.09 9.63 7.99
CA LEU A 133 15.96 9.07 7.27
C LEU A 133 14.67 9.17 8.10
N GLU A 134 14.73 8.84 9.39
CA GLU A 134 13.54 8.82 10.25
C GLU A 134 13.13 10.16 10.84
N GLN A 135 14.08 11.02 11.21
CA GLN A 135 13.80 12.24 11.97
C GLN A 135 13.92 13.52 11.11
N VAL A 136 14.48 13.42 9.90
CA VAL A 136 14.67 14.59 9.02
C VAL A 136 13.85 14.44 7.74
N ILE A 137 13.96 13.31 7.04
CA ILE A 137 13.33 13.13 5.72
C ILE A 137 11.87 12.68 5.84
N ILE A 138 11.60 11.57 6.55
CA ILE A 138 10.24 11.03 6.68
C ILE A 138 9.23 12.06 7.21
N PRO A 139 9.52 12.86 8.26
CA PRO A 139 8.55 13.81 8.80
C PRO A 139 8.13 14.87 7.76
N ARG A 140 9.03 15.29 6.87
CA ARG A 140 8.72 16.23 5.79
C ARG A 140 7.82 15.62 4.73
N ILE A 141 8.13 14.38 4.36
CA ILE A 141 7.32 13.62 3.42
C ILE A 141 5.93 13.39 4.00
N ASP A 142 5.83 12.96 5.27
CA ASP A 142 4.56 12.69 5.95
C ASP A 142 3.68 13.95 6.07
N ASP A 143 4.27 15.10 6.41
CA ASP A 143 3.56 16.39 6.45
C ASP A 143 3.03 16.80 5.06
N ARG A 144 3.85 16.65 4.01
CA ARG A 144 3.43 16.94 2.64
C ARG A 144 2.34 15.98 2.16
N VAL A 145 2.43 14.70 2.51
CA VAL A 145 1.40 13.70 2.23
C VAL A 145 0.11 13.99 3.00
N SER A 146 0.22 14.50 4.23
CA SER A 146 -0.91 14.87 5.08
C SER A 146 -1.67 16.09 4.55
N SER A 147 -0.99 17.05 3.91
CA SER A 147 -1.61 18.21 3.25
C SER A 147 -2.06 17.96 1.81
N TRP A 148 -1.52 16.95 1.12
CA TRP A 148 -1.88 16.62 -0.26
C TRP A 148 -3.35 16.22 -0.46
N ASP A 149 -3.98 16.68 -1.54
CA ASP A 149 -5.33 16.28 -1.94
C ASP A 149 -5.36 15.77 -3.40
N PRO A 150 -5.78 14.50 -3.64
CA PRO A 150 -5.84 13.92 -4.98
C PRO A 150 -6.74 14.64 -5.98
N LEU A 151 -7.70 15.46 -5.52
CA LEU A 151 -8.66 16.14 -6.39
C LEU A 151 -8.23 17.53 -6.83
N THR A 152 -7.29 18.16 -6.11
CA THR A 152 -6.91 19.57 -6.32
C THR A 152 -5.45 19.75 -6.67
N ASP A 153 -4.57 18.84 -6.24
CA ASP A 153 -3.15 18.94 -6.55
C ASP A 153 -2.84 18.63 -8.01
N SER A 154 -2.11 19.55 -8.65
CA SER A 154 -1.70 19.44 -10.05
C SER A 154 -0.53 18.48 -10.27
N VAL A 155 0.31 18.27 -9.26
CA VAL A 155 1.47 17.38 -9.34
C VAL A 155 1.09 16.01 -8.80
N PRO A 156 1.16 14.94 -9.61
CA PRO A 156 0.83 13.60 -9.15
C PRO A 156 1.75 13.16 -8.00
N ILE A 157 1.18 12.78 -6.86
CA ILE A 157 1.92 12.39 -5.65
C ILE A 157 2.99 11.31 -5.89
N HIS A 158 2.72 10.36 -6.79
CA HIS A 158 3.65 9.27 -7.08
C HIS A 158 4.96 9.79 -7.70
N SER A 159 4.93 10.92 -8.43
CA SER A 159 6.09 11.45 -9.15
C SER A 159 7.24 11.86 -8.24
N TRP A 160 6.91 12.38 -7.05
CA TRP A 160 7.89 12.82 -6.06
C TRP A 160 8.03 11.86 -4.88
N LEU A 161 7.04 10.99 -4.62
CA LEU A 161 7.08 10.07 -3.48
C LEU A 161 7.76 8.73 -3.81
N VAL A 162 7.45 8.15 -4.98
CA VAL A 162 7.94 6.81 -5.36
C VAL A 162 9.46 6.71 -5.42
N PRO A 163 10.21 7.72 -5.93
CA PRO A 163 11.67 7.67 -5.95
C PRO A 163 12.31 7.47 -4.56
N TRP A 164 11.67 7.98 -3.50
CA TRP A 164 12.15 7.79 -2.13
C TRP A 164 12.12 6.32 -1.67
N LEU A 165 11.36 5.44 -2.31
CA LEU A 165 11.37 4.00 -1.99
C LEU A 165 12.74 3.37 -2.19
N ALA A 166 13.56 3.88 -3.12
CA ALA A 166 14.91 3.37 -3.36
C ALA A 166 15.83 3.57 -2.14
N VAL A 167 15.58 4.62 -1.34
CA VAL A 167 16.40 4.99 -0.17
C VAL A 167 15.73 4.60 1.14
N LEU A 168 14.42 4.84 1.27
CA LEU A 168 13.67 4.61 2.52
C LEU A 168 13.11 3.18 2.65
N GLY A 169 12.91 2.47 1.54
CA GLY A 169 12.32 1.14 1.53
C GLY A 169 11.04 1.04 2.36
N ASP A 170 11.00 0.07 3.27
CA ASP A 170 9.84 -0.23 4.11
C ASP A 170 9.51 0.88 5.13
N ARG A 171 10.42 1.82 5.39
CA ARG A 171 10.13 2.95 6.30
C ARG A 171 9.06 3.88 5.75
N LEU A 172 8.78 3.84 4.45
CA LEU A 172 7.73 4.64 3.83
C LEU A 172 6.32 4.04 4.00
N GLN A 173 6.20 2.78 4.46
CA GLN A 173 4.90 2.11 4.60
C GLN A 173 3.86 2.89 5.44
N PRO A 174 4.21 3.52 6.57
CA PRO A 174 3.27 4.34 7.34
C PRO A 174 2.69 5.50 6.52
N VAL A 175 3.52 6.16 5.70
CA VAL A 175 3.12 7.28 4.83
C VAL A 175 2.20 6.82 3.68
N LEU A 176 2.36 5.58 3.20
CA LEU A 176 1.51 5.02 2.14
C LEU A 176 0.07 4.76 2.60
N ALA A 177 -0.18 4.59 3.91
CA ALA A 177 -1.52 4.31 4.42
C ALA A 177 -2.48 5.51 4.30
N PRO A 178 -2.14 6.74 4.71
CA PRO A 178 -2.94 7.94 4.46
C PRO A 178 -3.28 8.16 2.98
N ILE A 179 -2.33 7.89 2.08
CA ILE A 179 -2.53 8.05 0.63
C ILE A 179 -3.62 7.11 0.14
N ARG A 180 -3.59 5.83 0.54
CA ARG A 180 -4.65 4.87 0.23
C ARG A 180 -6.01 5.35 0.72
N GLN A 181 -6.08 5.88 1.93
CA GLN A 181 -7.34 6.40 2.49
C GLN A 181 -7.87 7.61 1.70
N LYS A 182 -7.00 8.55 1.33
CA LYS A 182 -7.36 9.72 0.52
C LYS A 182 -7.82 9.32 -0.89
N LEU A 183 -7.13 8.39 -1.54
CA LEU A 183 -7.52 7.84 -2.84
C LEU A 183 -8.88 7.12 -2.75
N ALA A 184 -9.09 6.29 -1.72
CA ALA A 184 -10.39 5.64 -1.50
C ALA A 184 -11.52 6.68 -1.31
N LYS A 185 -11.25 7.76 -0.57
CA LYS A 185 -12.21 8.86 -0.37
C LYS A 185 -12.53 9.57 -1.69
N ALA A 186 -11.53 9.87 -2.51
CA ALA A 186 -11.71 10.48 -3.83
C ALA A 186 -12.56 9.61 -4.77
N LEU A 187 -12.38 8.29 -4.71
CA LEU A 187 -13.14 7.33 -5.52
C LEU A 187 -14.61 7.15 -5.08
N ARG A 188 -15.05 7.72 -3.96
CA ARG A 188 -16.45 7.58 -3.48
C ARG A 188 -17.47 8.14 -4.48
N LEU A 189 -17.16 9.29 -5.09
CA LEU A 189 -18.03 9.96 -6.07
C LEU A 189 -17.58 9.73 -7.52
N TRP A 190 -16.49 8.99 -7.72
CA TRP A 190 -15.98 8.64 -9.03
C TRP A 190 -16.94 7.72 -9.81
N ASN A 191 -16.90 7.86 -11.14
CA ASN A 191 -17.65 7.04 -12.09
C ASN A 191 -16.70 6.42 -13.12
N PRO A 192 -16.99 5.21 -13.66
CA PRO A 192 -16.09 4.52 -14.58
C PRO A 192 -15.74 5.27 -15.87
N THR A 193 -16.63 6.15 -16.34
CA THR A 193 -16.40 6.97 -17.54
C THR A 193 -15.34 8.06 -17.35
N ASP A 194 -14.96 8.37 -16.12
CA ASP A 194 -13.83 9.24 -15.83
C ASP A 194 -12.50 8.47 -15.86
N HIS A 195 -11.72 8.70 -16.92
CA HIS A 195 -10.44 8.05 -17.16
C HIS A 195 -9.28 8.53 -16.26
N SER A 196 -9.47 9.61 -15.48
CA SER A 196 -8.41 10.17 -14.62
C SER A 196 -7.97 9.22 -13.51
N ALA A 197 -8.92 8.48 -12.92
CA ALA A 197 -8.65 7.57 -11.80
C ALA A 197 -7.63 6.47 -12.16
N MET A 198 -7.69 5.94 -13.38
CA MET A 198 -6.76 4.90 -13.82
C MET A 198 -5.33 5.44 -13.94
N ALA A 199 -5.15 6.67 -14.44
CA ALA A 199 -3.84 7.31 -14.50
C ALA A 199 -3.25 7.55 -13.11
N ILE A 200 -4.10 7.88 -12.13
CA ILE A 200 -3.69 8.08 -10.73
C ILE A 200 -3.31 6.76 -10.05
N LEU A 201 -4.06 5.67 -10.32
CA LEU A 201 -3.87 4.39 -9.64
C LEU A 201 -2.74 3.52 -10.23
N LYS A 202 -2.47 3.61 -11.53
CA LYS A 202 -1.50 2.75 -12.24
C LYS A 202 -0.08 2.77 -11.63
N PRO A 203 0.50 3.93 -11.24
CA PRO A 203 1.82 3.97 -10.61
C PRO A 203 1.92 3.16 -9.31
N TRP A 204 0.80 2.99 -8.60
CA TRP A 204 0.76 2.27 -7.33
C TRP A 204 0.78 0.75 -7.50
N CYS A 205 0.57 0.22 -8.71
CA CYS A 205 0.65 -1.23 -8.96
C CYS A 205 2.03 -1.82 -8.68
N GLY A 206 3.10 -1.03 -8.84
CA GLY A 206 4.48 -1.45 -8.52
C GLY A 206 4.91 -1.12 -7.09
N VAL A 207 4.10 -0.37 -6.35
CA VAL A 207 4.42 0.12 -5.00
C VAL A 207 3.67 -0.68 -3.94
N TRP A 208 2.39 -0.97 -4.16
CA TRP A 208 1.59 -1.78 -3.25
C TRP A 208 1.75 -3.25 -3.56
N THR A 209 1.61 -4.09 -2.53
CA THR A 209 1.56 -5.53 -2.74
C THR A 209 0.34 -5.91 -3.60
N PRO A 210 0.42 -6.95 -4.44
CA PRO A 210 -0.71 -7.37 -5.28
C PRO A 210 -2.00 -7.63 -4.50
N ALA A 211 -1.89 -8.18 -3.29
CA ALA A 211 -3.02 -8.41 -2.39
C ALA A 211 -3.68 -7.08 -1.94
N THR A 212 -2.87 -6.07 -1.59
CA THR A 212 -3.36 -4.75 -1.20
C THR A 212 -4.05 -4.05 -2.37
N MET A 213 -3.45 -4.10 -3.56
CA MET A 213 -4.04 -3.52 -4.77
C MET A 213 -5.37 -4.18 -5.12
N SER A 214 -5.42 -5.51 -5.11
CA SER A 214 -6.65 -6.27 -5.37
C SER A 214 -7.76 -5.94 -4.37
N ALA A 215 -7.46 -5.93 -3.07
CA ALA A 215 -8.44 -5.55 -2.05
C ALA A 215 -8.93 -4.10 -2.20
N PHE A 216 -8.03 -3.17 -2.53
CA PHE A 216 -8.37 -1.77 -2.76
C PHE A 216 -9.32 -1.60 -3.94
N LEU A 217 -9.03 -2.26 -5.08
CA LEU A 217 -9.87 -2.22 -6.28
C LEU A 217 -11.21 -2.90 -6.04
N ALA A 218 -11.23 -4.05 -5.35
CA ALA A 218 -12.45 -4.76 -4.99
C ALA A 218 -13.39 -3.92 -4.12
N GLN A 219 -12.84 -3.08 -3.24
CA GLN A 219 -13.63 -2.23 -2.36
C GLN A 219 -14.12 -0.93 -3.04
N ASN A 220 -13.26 -0.28 -3.84
CA ASN A 220 -13.51 1.10 -4.28
C ASN A 220 -13.87 1.23 -5.76
N VAL A 221 -13.41 0.31 -6.61
CA VAL A 221 -13.58 0.39 -8.07
C VAL A 221 -14.63 -0.61 -8.55
N VAL A 222 -14.51 -1.87 -8.16
CA VAL A 222 -15.38 -2.96 -8.64
C VAL A 222 -16.87 -2.65 -8.47
N PRO A 223 -17.37 -2.19 -7.31
CA PRO A 223 -18.81 -1.89 -7.15
C PRO A 223 -19.31 -0.79 -8.09
N LYS A 224 -18.43 0.12 -8.53
CA LYS A 224 -18.75 1.17 -9.49
C LYS A 224 -18.83 0.62 -10.92
N LEU A 225 -17.93 -0.30 -11.28
CA LEU A 225 -17.99 -1.02 -12.56
C LEU A 225 -19.26 -1.87 -12.65
N GLU A 226 -19.59 -2.59 -11.58
CA GLU A 226 -20.82 -3.38 -11.46
C GLU A 226 -22.05 -2.50 -11.72
N LYS A 227 -22.17 -1.38 -10.98
CA LYS A 227 -23.28 -0.44 -11.14
C LYS A 227 -23.32 0.16 -12.54
N CYS A 228 -22.18 0.53 -13.11
CA CYS A 228 -22.09 1.15 -14.43
C CYS A 228 -22.65 0.21 -15.52
N LEU A 229 -22.26 -1.06 -15.50
CA LEU A 229 -22.78 -2.07 -16.41
C LEU A 229 -24.26 -2.40 -16.12
N ASP A 230 -24.66 -2.44 -14.85
CA ASP A 230 -26.04 -2.69 -14.45
C ASP A 230 -26.98 -1.53 -14.82
N THR A 231 -26.49 -0.29 -14.98
CA THR A 231 -27.34 0.86 -15.37
C THR A 231 -27.17 1.31 -16.82
N MET A 232 -26.20 0.76 -17.55
CA MET A 232 -25.92 1.12 -18.95
C MET A 232 -27.18 1.03 -19.83
N ASN A 233 -27.37 2.00 -20.72
CA ASN A 233 -28.47 1.95 -21.68
C ASN A 233 -28.11 0.99 -22.83
N LEU A 234 -28.87 -0.10 -22.97
CA LEU A 234 -28.67 -1.12 -24.00
C LEU A 234 -29.43 -0.83 -25.29
N ASN A 235 -30.31 0.19 -25.31
CA ASN A 235 -31.10 0.54 -26.48
C ASN A 235 -30.18 1.10 -27.59
N PRO A 236 -30.02 0.40 -28.73
CA PRO A 236 -29.09 0.81 -29.80
C PRO A 236 -29.51 2.10 -30.51
N ARG A 237 -30.76 2.55 -30.35
CA ARG A 237 -31.22 3.83 -30.92
C ARG A 237 -30.72 5.02 -30.13
N GLU A 238 -30.60 4.87 -28.81
CA GLU A 238 -30.24 5.92 -27.87
C GLU A 238 -28.75 5.89 -27.52
N ASN A 239 -28.20 4.70 -27.27
CA ASN A 239 -26.79 4.51 -26.97
C ASN A 239 -26.09 3.79 -28.11
N LYS A 240 -25.43 4.55 -28.99
CA LYS A 240 -24.68 3.99 -30.12
C LYS A 240 -23.21 3.73 -29.79
N LYS A 241 -22.66 4.45 -28.81
CA LYS A 241 -21.24 4.42 -28.48
C LYS A 241 -20.90 3.41 -27.40
N TYR A 242 -21.82 3.17 -26.46
CA TYR A 242 -21.59 2.30 -25.30
C TYR A 242 -20.29 2.67 -24.56
N GLU A 243 -20.08 3.96 -24.29
CA GLU A 243 -18.87 4.46 -23.62
C GLU A 243 -18.67 3.81 -22.25
N GLU A 244 -19.76 3.47 -21.56
CA GLU A 244 -19.76 2.76 -20.27
C GLU A 244 -19.11 1.37 -20.39
N TRP A 245 -19.39 0.64 -21.47
CA TRP A 245 -18.81 -0.67 -21.74
C TRP A 245 -17.30 -0.55 -21.90
N TYR A 246 -16.82 0.30 -22.81
CA TYR A 246 -15.41 0.48 -23.07
C TYR A 246 -14.64 0.99 -21.85
N SER A 247 -15.26 1.90 -21.10
CA SER A 247 -14.71 2.42 -19.85
C SER A 247 -14.58 1.34 -18.78
N CYS A 248 -15.50 0.38 -18.70
CA CYS A 248 -15.36 -0.76 -17.80
C CYS A 248 -14.28 -1.73 -18.28
N MET A 249 -14.24 -2.03 -19.59
CA MET A 249 -13.27 -2.98 -20.16
C MET A 249 -11.83 -2.46 -20.10
N SER A 250 -11.60 -1.14 -20.06
CA SER A 250 -10.24 -0.59 -19.90
C SER A 250 -9.58 -0.96 -18.56
N TRP A 251 -10.36 -1.39 -17.57
CA TRP A 251 -9.85 -1.87 -16.29
C TRP A 251 -9.28 -3.30 -16.36
N ILE A 252 -9.48 -4.01 -17.48
CA ILE A 252 -8.81 -5.29 -17.75
C ILE A 252 -7.31 -5.02 -17.85
N GLY A 253 -6.57 -5.43 -16.82
CA GLY A 253 -5.15 -5.15 -16.66
C GLY A 253 -4.80 -4.70 -15.24
N MET A 254 -5.72 -4.00 -14.57
CA MET A 254 -5.64 -3.73 -13.12
C MET A 254 -6.58 -4.65 -12.34
N VAL A 255 -7.77 -4.92 -12.87
CA VAL A 255 -8.70 -5.92 -12.37
C VAL A 255 -8.43 -7.23 -13.11
N SER A 256 -8.46 -8.36 -12.38
CA SER A 256 -8.23 -9.67 -12.98
C SER A 256 -9.31 -10.01 -14.02
N PRO A 257 -8.96 -10.74 -15.09
CA PRO A 257 -9.94 -11.20 -16.07
C PRO A 257 -11.08 -12.00 -15.44
N ASP A 258 -10.81 -12.82 -14.41
CA ASP A 258 -11.82 -13.59 -13.67
C ASP A 258 -12.86 -12.69 -12.98
N THR A 259 -12.41 -11.66 -12.28
CA THR A 259 -13.31 -10.70 -11.63
C THR A 259 -14.10 -9.93 -12.68
N MET A 260 -13.47 -9.49 -13.77
CA MET A 260 -14.19 -8.81 -14.85
C MET A 260 -15.24 -9.71 -15.51
N ALA A 261 -14.89 -10.98 -15.81
CA ALA A 261 -15.82 -11.94 -16.38
C ALA A 261 -17.02 -12.19 -15.43
N SER A 262 -16.77 -12.27 -14.12
CA SER A 262 -17.83 -12.38 -13.10
C SER A 262 -18.76 -11.16 -13.09
N ILE A 263 -18.19 -9.94 -13.12
CA ILE A 263 -18.96 -8.69 -13.19
C ILE A 263 -19.84 -8.67 -14.44
N VAL A 264 -19.28 -8.96 -15.61
CA VAL A 264 -20.01 -8.96 -16.89
C VAL A 264 -21.12 -10.03 -16.87
N THR A 265 -20.81 -11.22 -16.37
CA THR A 265 -21.78 -12.32 -16.20
C THR A 265 -22.97 -11.91 -15.32
N LYS A 266 -22.71 -11.22 -14.21
CA LYS A 266 -23.72 -10.94 -13.20
C LYS A 266 -24.55 -9.68 -13.49
N TYR A 267 -23.95 -8.63 -14.02
CA TYR A 267 -24.57 -7.31 -14.12
C TYR A 267 -24.90 -6.88 -15.55
N PHE A 268 -24.11 -7.31 -16.54
CA PHE A 268 -24.38 -6.96 -17.94
C PHE A 268 -25.32 -7.98 -18.61
N PHE A 269 -24.98 -9.27 -18.57
CA PHE A 269 -25.69 -10.29 -19.36
C PHE A 269 -27.18 -10.45 -19.06
N PRO A 270 -27.67 -10.37 -17.81
CA PRO A 270 -29.10 -10.45 -17.54
C PRO A 270 -29.89 -9.33 -18.23
N ARG A 271 -29.37 -8.10 -18.19
CA ARG A 271 -29.99 -6.94 -18.85
C ARG A 271 -29.87 -7.01 -20.37
N TRP A 272 -28.70 -7.43 -20.86
CA TRP A 272 -28.47 -7.64 -22.29
C TRP A 272 -29.43 -8.68 -22.87
N TYR A 273 -29.61 -9.81 -22.18
CA TYR A 273 -30.52 -10.86 -22.60
C TYR A 273 -31.99 -10.40 -22.55
N ALA A 274 -32.38 -9.68 -21.50
CA ALA A 274 -33.73 -9.10 -21.41
C ALA A 274 -34.01 -8.12 -22.55
N ALA A 275 -33.06 -7.23 -22.87
CA ALA A 275 -33.16 -6.30 -23.99
C ALA A 275 -33.26 -7.05 -25.34
N LEU A 276 -32.50 -8.13 -25.51
CA LEU A 276 -32.57 -8.98 -26.70
C LEU A 276 -33.96 -9.60 -26.86
N CYS A 277 -34.49 -10.25 -25.82
CA CYS A 277 -35.82 -10.86 -25.84
C CYS A 277 -36.92 -9.82 -26.10
N GLN A 278 -36.85 -8.67 -25.43
CA GLN A 278 -37.81 -7.58 -25.61
C GLN A 278 -37.80 -7.05 -27.05
N TRP A 279 -36.63 -6.94 -27.67
CA TRP A 279 -36.54 -6.51 -29.07
C TRP A 279 -37.07 -7.60 -30.02
N LEU A 280 -36.74 -8.87 -29.79
CA LEU A 280 -37.22 -9.98 -30.62
C LEU A 280 -38.73 -10.15 -30.58
N ASP A 281 -39.36 -9.93 -29.42
CA ASP A 281 -40.82 -10.03 -29.27
C ASP A 281 -41.57 -8.77 -29.72
N SER A 282 -40.86 -7.72 -30.16
CA SER A 282 -41.48 -6.47 -30.62
C SER A 282 -42.21 -6.67 -31.95
N PRO A 283 -43.46 -6.21 -32.11
CA PRO A 283 -44.23 -6.37 -33.34
C PRO A 283 -43.61 -5.74 -34.59
N ARG A 284 -42.67 -4.80 -34.41
CA ARG A 284 -41.96 -4.09 -35.49
C ARG A 284 -40.48 -4.51 -35.59
N ALA A 285 -40.09 -5.63 -34.98
CA ALA A 285 -38.71 -6.09 -34.97
C ALA A 285 -38.23 -6.48 -36.38
N ILE A 286 -37.08 -5.95 -36.78
CA ILE A 286 -36.39 -6.36 -38.00
C ILE A 286 -35.30 -7.35 -37.60
N LEU A 287 -35.52 -8.65 -37.82
CA LEU A 287 -34.64 -9.74 -37.38
C LEU A 287 -33.18 -9.56 -37.80
N ASN A 288 -32.93 -8.98 -38.98
CA ASN A 288 -31.58 -8.69 -39.46
C ASN A 288 -30.87 -7.62 -38.62
N GLU A 289 -31.57 -6.61 -38.12
CA GLU A 289 -30.99 -5.59 -37.23
C GLU A 289 -30.64 -6.20 -35.87
N VAL A 290 -31.49 -7.09 -35.34
CA VAL A 290 -31.22 -7.78 -34.07
C VAL A 290 -30.01 -8.73 -34.19
N LYS A 291 -29.90 -9.46 -35.30
CA LYS A 291 -28.72 -10.29 -35.60
C LYS A 291 -27.44 -9.46 -35.70
N LEU A 292 -27.50 -8.29 -36.34
CA LEU A 292 -26.36 -7.38 -36.43
C LEU A 292 -25.94 -6.90 -35.03
N TRP A 293 -26.90 -6.46 -34.20
CA TRP A 293 -26.64 -6.01 -32.84
C TRP A 293 -26.01 -7.12 -31.97
N TYR A 294 -26.51 -8.36 -32.05
CA TYR A 294 -25.89 -9.50 -31.38
C TYR A 294 -24.43 -9.70 -31.83
N ARG A 295 -24.19 -9.68 -33.16
CA ARG A 295 -22.85 -9.87 -33.73
C ARG A 295 -21.88 -8.77 -33.27
N GLU A 296 -22.35 -7.52 -33.21
CA GLU A 296 -21.54 -6.41 -32.68
C GLU A 296 -21.17 -6.64 -31.21
N TRP A 297 -22.09 -7.12 -30.37
CA TRP A 297 -21.79 -7.41 -28.98
C TRP A 297 -20.81 -8.56 -28.80
N ASP A 298 -20.92 -9.63 -29.58
CA ASP A 298 -19.93 -10.72 -29.58
C ASP A 298 -18.53 -10.22 -29.97
N GLN A 299 -18.45 -9.26 -30.90
CA GLN A 299 -17.18 -8.61 -31.29
C GLN A 299 -16.65 -7.61 -30.24
N ARG A 300 -17.53 -6.97 -29.47
CA ARG A 300 -17.16 -6.00 -28.41
C ARG A 300 -16.57 -6.66 -27.17
N ILE A 301 -16.75 -7.97 -26.98
CA ILE A 301 -16.22 -8.70 -25.83
C ILE A 301 -14.70 -8.86 -25.98
N PRO A 302 -13.89 -8.34 -25.04
CA PRO A 302 -12.44 -8.46 -25.11
C PRO A 302 -11.99 -9.92 -25.10
N PRO A 303 -10.94 -10.29 -25.87
CA PRO A 303 -10.46 -11.66 -25.96
C PRO A 303 -10.04 -12.23 -24.60
N GLN A 304 -9.57 -11.38 -23.69
CA GLN A 304 -9.15 -11.75 -22.33
C GLN A 304 -10.27 -12.38 -21.50
N ILE A 305 -11.54 -12.03 -21.75
CA ILE A 305 -12.69 -12.59 -21.02
C ILE A 305 -13.59 -13.46 -21.91
N ARG A 306 -13.40 -13.43 -23.24
CA ARG A 306 -14.27 -14.13 -24.19
C ARG A 306 -14.32 -15.63 -23.97
N ASP A 307 -13.18 -16.22 -23.59
CA ASP A 307 -13.06 -17.67 -23.46
C ASP A 307 -13.65 -18.26 -22.17
N PHE A 308 -14.06 -17.40 -21.24
CA PHE A 308 -14.63 -17.83 -19.97
C PHE A 308 -15.95 -18.60 -20.19
N PRO A 309 -16.16 -19.75 -19.50
CA PRO A 309 -17.35 -20.58 -19.69
C PRO A 309 -18.67 -19.83 -19.49
N THR A 310 -18.72 -18.94 -18.50
CA THR A 310 -19.93 -18.15 -18.19
C THR A 310 -20.26 -17.16 -19.31
N ILE A 311 -19.26 -16.57 -19.95
CA ILE A 311 -19.43 -15.63 -21.05
C ILE A 311 -19.94 -16.38 -22.29
N LYS A 312 -19.28 -17.51 -22.64
CA LYS A 312 -19.69 -18.39 -23.74
C LYS A 312 -21.13 -18.88 -23.58
N GLU A 313 -21.51 -19.30 -22.38
CA GLU A 313 -22.86 -19.80 -22.12
C GLU A 313 -23.92 -18.70 -22.28
N ASN A 314 -23.67 -17.47 -21.80
CA ASN A 314 -24.61 -16.38 -21.99
C ASN A 314 -24.76 -15.97 -23.48
N LEU A 315 -23.67 -15.97 -24.24
CA LEU A 315 -23.71 -15.75 -25.68
C LEU A 315 -24.50 -16.86 -26.40
N ARG A 316 -24.28 -18.13 -26.02
CA ARG A 316 -25.03 -19.28 -26.54
C ARG A 316 -26.52 -19.14 -26.26
N ARG A 317 -26.91 -18.72 -25.04
CA ARG A 317 -28.31 -18.46 -24.70
C ARG A 317 -28.94 -17.39 -25.60
N GLY A 318 -28.25 -16.28 -25.85
CA GLY A 318 -28.72 -15.26 -26.78
C GLY A 318 -28.85 -15.76 -28.23
N MET A 319 -27.98 -16.67 -28.66
CA MET A 319 -28.07 -17.29 -29.99
C MET A 319 -29.28 -18.23 -30.11
N VAL A 320 -29.59 -19.01 -29.07
CA VAL A 320 -30.79 -19.86 -29.01
C VAL A 320 -32.05 -19.01 -29.10
N ALA A 321 -32.12 -17.92 -28.34
CA ALA A 321 -33.23 -16.95 -28.42
C ALA A 321 -33.45 -16.41 -29.85
N LEU A 322 -32.37 -16.07 -30.55
CA LEU A 322 -32.44 -15.63 -31.95
C LEU A 322 -32.97 -16.72 -32.89
N MET A 323 -32.59 -17.98 -32.65
CA MET A 323 -33.05 -19.13 -33.44
C MET A 323 -34.54 -19.39 -33.22
N GLU A 324 -35.00 -19.40 -31.96
CA GLU A 324 -36.41 -19.59 -31.60
C GLU A 324 -37.31 -18.50 -32.20
N SER A 325 -36.90 -17.23 -32.09
CA SER A 325 -37.63 -16.11 -32.69
C SER A 325 -37.71 -16.22 -34.22
N SER A 326 -36.65 -16.70 -34.88
CA SER A 326 -36.66 -16.91 -36.34
C SER A 326 -37.63 -18.01 -36.79
N GLN A 327 -38.02 -18.90 -35.88
CA GLN A 327 -39.04 -19.93 -36.09
C GLN A 327 -40.45 -19.45 -35.70
N GLY A 328 -40.60 -18.17 -35.30
CA GLY A 328 -41.87 -17.58 -34.90
C GLY A 328 -42.27 -17.86 -33.44
N LEU A 329 -41.39 -18.43 -32.62
CA LEU A 329 -41.63 -18.64 -31.20
C LEU A 329 -41.37 -17.34 -30.41
N ARG A 330 -42.19 -17.08 -29.39
CA ARG A 330 -41.95 -16.00 -28.44
C ARG A 330 -40.85 -16.40 -27.47
N VAL A 331 -39.86 -15.52 -27.28
CA VAL A 331 -38.68 -15.83 -26.47
C VAL A 331 -38.91 -15.47 -24.99
N SER A 332 -39.76 -14.48 -24.70
CA SER A 332 -40.11 -14.11 -23.31
C SER A 332 -40.95 -15.15 -22.56
N SER A 333 -41.36 -16.26 -23.20
CA SER A 333 -42.05 -17.38 -22.56
C SER A 333 -41.14 -18.57 -22.20
N GLY A 334 -39.82 -18.40 -22.23
CA GLY A 334 -38.88 -19.39 -21.69
C GLY A 334 -38.97 -19.47 -20.15
N PRO A 335 -38.62 -20.62 -19.53
CA PRO A 335 -38.71 -20.78 -18.09
C PRO A 335 -37.88 -19.69 -17.37
N PRO A 336 -38.19 -19.39 -16.10
CA PRO A 336 -37.36 -18.47 -15.31
C PRO A 336 -35.90 -18.89 -15.43
N PRO A 337 -34.94 -17.93 -15.30
CA PRO A 337 -33.53 -18.27 -15.31
C PRO A 337 -33.31 -19.49 -14.39
N PRO A 338 -32.47 -20.48 -14.77
CA PRO A 338 -32.06 -21.46 -13.79
C PRO A 338 -31.64 -20.66 -12.56
N PRO A 339 -32.16 -20.98 -11.35
CA PRO A 339 -31.77 -20.23 -10.18
C PRO A 339 -30.25 -20.17 -10.20
N LEU A 340 -29.68 -18.95 -10.23
CA LEU A 340 -28.31 -18.74 -9.75
C LEU A 340 -28.30 -19.51 -8.45
N VAL A 341 -27.64 -20.68 -8.42
CA VAL A 341 -27.74 -21.69 -7.36
C VAL A 341 -28.14 -21.00 -6.06
N GLN A 342 -29.44 -20.90 -5.81
CA GLN A 342 -29.89 -20.21 -4.62
C GLN A 342 -29.53 -21.21 -3.54
N ALA A 343 -28.61 -20.80 -2.67
CA ALA A 343 -28.38 -21.50 -1.42
C ALA A 343 -29.77 -21.85 -0.87
N VAL A 344 -29.99 -23.16 -0.72
CA VAL A 344 -31.27 -23.75 -0.32
C VAL A 344 -31.88 -22.91 0.80
N PRO A 345 -33.13 -22.42 0.67
CA PRO A 345 -33.77 -21.72 1.77
C PRO A 345 -33.94 -22.71 2.93
N PRO A 346 -33.62 -22.32 4.18
CA PRO A 346 -33.79 -23.21 5.31
C PRO A 346 -35.27 -23.61 5.45
N PRO A 347 -35.57 -24.85 5.86
CA PRO A 347 -36.94 -25.30 6.09
C PRO A 347 -37.62 -24.49 7.21
N PRO A 348 -38.96 -24.39 7.20
CA PRO A 348 -39.72 -23.56 8.14
C PRO A 348 -39.62 -24.08 9.59
N PRO A 349 -39.74 -23.19 10.59
CA PRO A 349 -39.65 -23.59 11.99
C PRO A 349 -40.91 -24.36 12.44
N PRO A 350 -40.78 -25.43 13.25
CA PRO A 350 -41.91 -26.00 13.96
C PRO A 350 -42.40 -25.04 15.05
N ALA A 351 -43.73 -24.85 15.12
CA ALA A 351 -44.38 -24.03 16.13
C ALA A 351 -44.29 -24.68 17.53
N ALA A 352 -43.83 -23.84 18.47
CA ALA A 352 -44.05 -23.79 19.92
C ALA A 352 -44.37 -25.09 20.70
N ILE A 353 -43.43 -25.47 21.57
CA ILE A 353 -43.75 -25.72 22.98
C ILE A 353 -42.85 -24.79 23.81
N ARG A 354 -43.45 -23.83 24.52
CA ARG A 354 -42.77 -23.00 25.52
C ARG A 354 -42.39 -23.90 26.70
N PRO A 355 -41.20 -23.72 27.27
CA PRO A 355 -41.19 -23.21 28.65
C PRO A 355 -40.24 -22.04 28.83
N ASN A 356 -40.47 -21.39 29.95
CA ASN A 356 -40.05 -20.06 30.33
C ASN A 356 -38.56 -19.99 30.74
N MET A 357 -38.00 -18.79 30.60
CA MET A 357 -36.74 -18.26 31.14
C MET A 357 -35.41 -18.70 30.49
N GLY A 358 -34.83 -17.77 29.70
CA GLY A 358 -33.44 -17.36 29.93
C GLY A 358 -32.36 -17.72 28.92
N VAL A 359 -32.46 -17.17 27.69
CA VAL A 359 -31.37 -16.81 26.73
C VAL A 359 -30.55 -17.95 26.06
N PRO A 360 -30.54 -18.04 24.70
CA PRO A 360 -29.88 -19.11 23.94
C PRO A 360 -28.66 -18.65 23.11
N ILE A 361 -27.68 -19.53 22.86
CA ILE A 361 -26.85 -19.52 21.63
C ILE A 361 -26.52 -20.98 21.24
N SER A 362 -27.09 -21.47 20.14
CA SER A 362 -26.55 -22.63 19.42
C SER A 362 -25.41 -22.13 18.53
N ALA A 363 -24.17 -22.32 18.98
CA ALA A 363 -22.96 -21.95 18.25
C ALA A 363 -22.66 -23.01 17.18
N GLN A 364 -22.41 -22.57 15.95
CA GLN A 364 -21.60 -23.36 15.01
C GLN A 364 -20.25 -23.58 15.71
N LEU A 365 -19.95 -24.83 16.08
CA LEU A 365 -18.73 -25.13 16.82
C LEU A 365 -17.51 -24.75 15.97
N SER A 366 -16.65 -23.89 16.51
CA SER A 366 -15.40 -23.50 15.88
C SER A 366 -14.42 -24.68 15.86
N LEU A 367 -13.49 -24.71 14.90
CA LEU A 367 -12.46 -25.77 14.82
C LEU A 367 -11.68 -25.90 16.15
N LYS A 368 -11.49 -24.80 16.89
CA LYS A 368 -10.90 -24.79 18.23
C LYS A 368 -11.75 -25.57 19.24
N GLU A 369 -13.07 -25.36 19.24
CA GLU A 369 -14.01 -26.08 20.12
C GLU A 369 -14.11 -27.57 19.75
N VAL A 370 -13.97 -27.92 18.46
CA VAL A 370 -13.89 -29.31 18.00
C VAL A 370 -12.62 -29.99 18.54
N LEU A 371 -11.47 -29.33 18.48
CA LEU A 371 -10.22 -29.83 19.06
C LEU A 371 -10.29 -29.98 20.57
N GLU A 372 -10.88 -29.01 21.27
CA GLU A 372 -11.09 -29.08 22.73
C GLU A 372 -11.99 -30.25 23.12
N ARG A 373 -13.10 -30.44 22.40
CA ARG A 373 -14.03 -31.55 22.64
C ARG A 373 -13.38 -32.91 22.34
N MET A 374 -12.59 -32.99 21.28
CA MET A 374 -11.93 -34.23 20.88
C MET A 374 -10.77 -34.58 21.84
N ALA A 375 -10.00 -33.57 22.28
CA ALA A 375 -9.00 -33.76 23.33
C ALA A 375 -9.66 -34.26 24.62
N ALA A 376 -10.79 -33.66 25.02
CA ALA A 376 -11.55 -34.12 26.19
C ALA A 376 -12.17 -35.51 26.04
N GLN A 377 -12.53 -35.94 24.82
CA GLN A 377 -13.05 -37.30 24.57
C GLN A 377 -11.99 -38.39 24.68
N HIS A 378 -10.72 -38.07 24.43
CA HIS A 378 -9.60 -39.02 24.46
C HIS A 378 -8.63 -38.76 25.62
N ASP A 379 -9.05 -37.99 26.64
CA ASP A 379 -8.24 -37.60 27.81
C ASP A 379 -6.88 -36.95 27.46
N LEU A 380 -6.83 -36.22 26.34
CA LEU A 380 -5.66 -35.48 25.88
C LEU A 380 -5.64 -34.05 26.43
N THR A 381 -4.44 -33.52 26.68
CA THR A 381 -4.23 -32.14 27.11
C THR A 381 -4.42 -31.16 25.95
N HIS A 382 -5.35 -30.19 26.08
CA HIS A 382 -5.46 -29.06 25.16
C HIS A 382 -5.31 -27.73 25.90
N ILE A 383 -4.07 -27.24 26.03
CA ILE A 383 -3.74 -26.03 26.80
C ILE A 383 -2.76 -25.11 26.03
N PRO A 384 -2.88 -23.78 26.13
CA PRO A 384 -1.98 -22.86 25.45
C PRO A 384 -0.56 -22.96 26.03
N GLN A 385 0.45 -22.96 25.14
CA GLN A 385 1.85 -22.83 25.52
C GLN A 385 2.14 -21.36 25.81
N ARG A 386 2.30 -21.00 27.08
CA ARG A 386 2.62 -19.62 27.47
C ARG A 386 3.91 -19.16 26.77
N ASP A 387 3.87 -17.94 26.25
CA ASP A 387 4.97 -17.27 25.53
C ASP A 387 5.43 -17.92 24.21
N ARG A 388 4.62 -18.80 23.63
CA ARG A 388 4.91 -19.42 22.33
C ARG A 388 3.90 -19.00 21.27
N LEU A 389 4.37 -18.21 20.32
CA LEU A 389 3.62 -17.75 19.15
C LEU A 389 4.30 -18.22 17.86
N LYS A 390 3.50 -18.62 16.87
CA LYS A 390 3.94 -18.85 15.50
C LYS A 390 3.22 -17.86 14.59
N GLU A 391 3.96 -16.95 13.96
CA GLU A 391 3.41 -15.93 13.06
C GLU A 391 2.26 -15.11 13.71
N GLY A 392 2.45 -14.75 14.98
CA GLY A 392 1.45 -14.02 15.77
C GLY A 392 0.28 -14.86 16.28
N ARG A 393 0.27 -16.18 16.07
CA ARG A 393 -0.81 -17.09 16.49
C ARG A 393 -0.39 -17.95 17.67
N GLN A 394 -1.33 -18.19 18.57
CA GLN A 394 -1.13 -18.99 19.78
C GLN A 394 -0.83 -20.46 19.43
N VAL A 395 0.23 -20.99 20.03
CA VAL A 395 0.55 -22.43 19.99
C VAL A 395 -0.09 -23.12 21.20
N TYR A 396 -0.68 -24.30 20.98
CA TYR A 396 -1.34 -25.14 21.97
C TYR A 396 -0.62 -26.48 22.10
N TRP A 397 -0.64 -27.06 23.30
CA TRP A 397 -0.42 -28.49 23.48
C TRP A 397 -1.69 -29.24 23.03
N PHE A 398 -1.53 -30.34 22.31
CA PHE A 398 -2.57 -31.34 22.02
C PHE A 398 -1.98 -32.71 22.33
N GLY A 399 -2.22 -33.22 23.54
CA GLY A 399 -1.48 -34.35 24.09
C GLY A 399 0.02 -34.00 24.24
N THR A 400 0.88 -34.75 23.56
CA THR A 400 2.34 -34.50 23.49
C THR A 400 2.75 -33.60 22.32
N GLN A 401 1.81 -33.23 21.44
CA GLN A 401 2.10 -32.51 20.21
C GLN A 401 1.92 -31.00 20.38
N SER A 402 2.77 -30.21 19.72
CA SER A 402 2.61 -28.75 19.64
C SER A 402 1.85 -28.39 18.37
N ILE A 403 0.71 -27.71 18.49
CA ILE A 403 -0.14 -27.34 17.36
C ILE A 403 -0.45 -25.83 17.32
N TYR A 404 -0.72 -25.27 16.14
CA TYR A 404 -1.39 -23.97 16.01
C TYR A 404 -2.44 -24.03 14.90
N LEU A 405 -3.38 -23.07 14.93
CA LEU A 405 -4.51 -23.04 14.01
C LEU A 405 -4.39 -21.86 13.04
N ASP A 406 -4.55 -22.13 11.75
CA ASP A 406 -4.65 -21.10 10.72
C ASP A 406 -5.74 -21.41 9.69
N ARG A 407 -6.71 -20.50 9.52
CA ARG A 407 -7.74 -20.53 8.47
C ARG A 407 -8.41 -21.91 8.37
N ASN A 408 -8.84 -22.46 9.50
CA ASN A 408 -9.45 -23.79 9.64
C ASN A 408 -8.52 -25.00 9.34
N ILE A 409 -7.21 -24.80 9.34
CA ILE A 409 -6.20 -25.87 9.20
C ILE A 409 -5.41 -25.98 10.50
N VAL A 410 -5.15 -27.20 10.94
CA VAL A 410 -4.30 -27.50 12.09
C VAL A 410 -2.88 -27.78 11.59
N TYR A 411 -1.90 -27.12 12.19
CA TYR A 411 -0.49 -27.36 11.92
C TYR A 411 0.16 -27.97 13.15
N VAL A 412 0.97 -29.01 12.95
CA VAL A 412 1.75 -29.67 14.01
C VAL A 412 3.23 -29.43 13.78
N LEU A 413 3.98 -29.26 14.88
CA LEU A 413 5.43 -29.17 14.85
C LEU A 413 6.04 -30.56 14.71
N ASP A 414 6.75 -30.79 13.61
CA ASP A 414 7.61 -31.96 13.46
C ASP A 414 8.88 -31.79 14.31
N THR A 415 9.08 -32.68 15.27
CA THR A 415 10.22 -32.63 16.20
C THR A 415 11.54 -33.09 15.59
N GLN A 416 11.51 -33.75 14.42
CA GLN A 416 12.72 -34.17 13.71
C GLN A 416 13.27 -33.05 12.83
N THR A 417 12.38 -32.33 12.15
CA THR A 417 12.75 -31.27 11.19
C THR A 417 12.60 -29.86 11.76
N PHE A 418 11.98 -29.70 12.94
CA PHE A 418 11.59 -28.42 13.53
C PHE A 418 10.72 -27.55 12.59
N THR A 419 10.00 -28.19 11.66
CA THR A 419 9.11 -27.51 10.72
C THR A 419 7.65 -27.73 11.08
N TRP A 420 6.78 -26.81 10.67
CA TRP A 420 5.35 -26.90 10.87
C TRP A 420 4.69 -27.46 9.61
N ARG A 421 3.91 -28.53 9.76
CA ARG A 421 3.20 -29.16 8.64
C ARG A 421 1.69 -29.22 8.91
N PRO A 422 0.84 -29.05 7.87
CA PRO A 422 -0.59 -29.24 8.02
C PRO A 422 -0.88 -30.71 8.32
N VAL A 423 -1.83 -30.96 9.22
CA VAL A 423 -2.21 -32.30 9.66
C VAL A 423 -3.73 -32.42 9.72
N GLY A 424 -4.25 -33.58 9.30
CA GLY A 424 -5.66 -33.91 9.48
C GLY A 424 -5.98 -34.31 10.92
N MET A 425 -7.24 -34.25 11.33
CA MET A 425 -7.63 -34.61 12.71
C MET A 425 -7.31 -36.06 13.08
N GLU A 426 -7.51 -37.00 12.15
CA GLU A 426 -7.24 -38.42 12.37
C GLU A 426 -5.74 -38.70 12.55
N GLU A 427 -4.89 -38.07 11.73
CA GLU A 427 -3.44 -38.16 11.86
C GLU A 427 -2.95 -37.48 13.15
N LEU A 428 -3.55 -36.36 13.56
CA LEU A 428 -3.21 -35.69 14.81
C LEU A 428 -3.50 -36.57 16.04
N LEU A 429 -4.60 -37.33 16.03
CA LEU A 429 -4.92 -38.30 17.08
C LEU A 429 -3.91 -39.44 17.12
N GLN A 430 -3.51 -39.98 15.97
CA GLN A 430 -2.46 -41.01 15.88
C GLN A 430 -1.13 -40.50 16.42
N LEU A 431 -0.73 -39.27 16.06
CA LEU A 431 0.48 -38.63 16.59
C LEU A 431 0.41 -38.37 18.10
N ALA A 432 -0.79 -38.18 18.65
CA ALA A 432 -1.04 -38.03 20.08
C ALA A 432 -1.12 -39.37 20.84
N GLY A 433 -0.95 -40.50 20.16
CA GLY A 433 -0.96 -41.84 20.76
C GLY A 433 -2.35 -42.46 20.94
N VAL A 434 -3.37 -41.92 20.25
CA VAL A 434 -4.72 -42.50 20.18
C VAL A 434 -4.79 -43.38 18.94
N ASN A 435 -4.93 -44.69 19.15
CA ASN A 435 -5.08 -45.69 18.07
C ASN A 435 -6.52 -45.82 17.59
#